data_AF-A0A8B8N1M5-F1
#
_entry.id   AF-A0A8B8N1M5-F1
#
_cell.length_a   1.000
_cell.length_b   1.000
_cell.length_c   1.000
_cell.angle_alpha   90.00
_cell.angle_beta   90.00
_cell.angle_gamma   90.00
#
_symmetry.space_group_name_H-M   'P 1'
#
loop_
_entity.id
_entity.type
_entity.pdbx_description
1 polymer ?
#
loop_
_entity_poly.entity_id
_entity_poly.type
_entity_poly.pdbx_seq_one_letter_code
_entity_poly.pdbx_strand_id
1 'polypeptide(L)'
;MHLVLSQVIHSGIAVTLVPLDATNTIPINKEFFETFEQNQSTYEAQYCFQSLKMARDTWFDDQFYTSYFMWDSFTSGVAVSMMRNGHNKNEENEFAVMEYMNITVVTSNEPYEISDGSNPFFDGVRVPKFHLKKGGVHSGHVQTGLRDPFCIVKNSKGKCKDGYTEETTGAESVRVLVAARAKPNRDGESPLNREFFRSFLDVLNNPLQTGRFNFTTQFPYYKQVLYKPDLRTKKLGKPVIFDMDMSAGDFIALFYLLKVPMEVINLKAILVSPTGWANAATIDIIYDVLHMMGRDDIPVGLGKVFALNQSDAVFSSVGDCKYVKAIPHGSGGLLDSDTLYGLARTLPRSPRRYTAENSLKLGAPRDTDHPELRQPLALDIWNSVVSSLKPGSKITILTNGPLTNLANIILANETASHFIQDVYVVGGHINLNISDRGNVFTILSNRYAELNMFLDPLAAKTVLDSDVDVTLIPLGAQRRISSFSDVLKRLDKTERTAEALFVYRLLSLLCQLKKNHNRYHHMDIFLGEVLGAVIMAGDHSSLKPTFSIKPVKVFAEGVESKDGYTYIGNTGKSVKLLESVDPWAFYDLFSHQLGNEKQSAVIGSFNEQKRMWSTPSNRTESSS
;
A
#
# COMPACT_ATOMS: atom_id res chain seq x y z
N MET A 1 -16.06 -15.49 -3.13
CA MET A 1 -16.82 -14.36 -3.69
C MET A 1 -18.02 -14.84 -4.53
N HIS A 2 -17.82 -15.66 -5.57
CA HIS A 2 -18.87 -16.05 -6.53
C HIS A 2 -20.10 -16.76 -5.91
N LEU A 3 -19.92 -17.60 -4.89
CA LEU A 3 -21.05 -18.22 -4.20
C LEU A 3 -21.91 -17.22 -3.42
N VAL A 4 -21.29 -16.16 -2.86
CA VAL A 4 -22.03 -15.11 -2.15
C VAL A 4 -22.93 -14.35 -3.12
N LEU A 5 -22.44 -14.06 -4.34
CA LEU A 5 -23.23 -13.46 -5.40
C LEU A 5 -24.44 -14.34 -5.77
N SER A 6 -24.22 -15.66 -5.93
CA SER A 6 -25.31 -16.61 -6.15
C SER A 6 -26.35 -16.55 -5.03
N GLN A 7 -25.92 -16.57 -3.76
CA GLN A 7 -26.84 -16.48 -2.61
C GLN A 7 -27.65 -15.17 -2.58
N VAL A 8 -27.03 -14.03 -2.91
CA VAL A 8 -27.72 -12.73 -2.97
C VAL A 8 -28.79 -12.72 -4.06
N ILE A 9 -28.47 -13.22 -5.25
CA ILE A 9 -29.44 -13.28 -6.36
C ILE A 9 -30.61 -14.22 -6.01
N HIS A 10 -30.33 -15.32 -5.31
CA HIS A 10 -31.35 -16.30 -4.89
C HIS A 10 -32.05 -15.95 -3.57
N SER A 11 -31.76 -14.81 -2.94
CA SER A 11 -32.29 -14.49 -1.60
C SER A 11 -33.75 -14.04 -1.61
N GLY A 12 -34.35 -13.86 -2.79
CA GLY A 12 -35.69 -13.26 -2.95
C GLY A 12 -35.72 -11.73 -2.78
N ILE A 13 -34.57 -11.09 -2.59
CA ILE A 13 -34.46 -9.63 -2.63
C ILE A 13 -34.57 -9.18 -4.09
N ALA A 14 -35.32 -8.10 -4.35
CA ALA A 14 -35.38 -7.51 -5.68
C ALA A 14 -33.99 -6.94 -6.04
N VAL A 15 -33.29 -7.62 -6.94
CA VAL A 15 -31.99 -7.21 -7.46
C VAL A 15 -32.18 -6.60 -8.85
N THR A 16 -31.50 -5.47 -9.09
CA THR A 16 -31.29 -4.95 -10.45
C THR A 16 -29.82 -5.12 -10.79
N LEU A 17 -29.53 -5.78 -11.92
CA LEU A 17 -28.17 -6.00 -12.38
C LEU A 17 -27.80 -4.97 -13.44
N VAL A 18 -26.61 -4.38 -13.30
CA VAL A 18 -25.97 -3.57 -14.34
C VAL A 18 -24.73 -4.33 -14.81
N PRO A 19 -24.87 -5.25 -15.78
CA PRO A 19 -23.80 -6.16 -16.20
C PRO A 19 -22.77 -5.46 -17.08
N LEU A 20 -21.68 -6.18 -17.35
CA LEU A 20 -20.63 -5.73 -18.27
C LEU A 20 -21.17 -5.45 -19.68
N ASP A 21 -22.18 -6.20 -20.15
CA ASP A 21 -22.84 -5.92 -21.43
C ASP A 21 -23.41 -4.50 -21.48
N ALA A 22 -23.98 -4.02 -20.37
CA ALA A 22 -24.51 -2.67 -20.26
C ALA A 22 -23.37 -1.64 -20.20
N THR A 23 -22.40 -1.87 -19.33
CA THR A 23 -21.33 -0.90 -19.09
C THR A 23 -20.36 -0.80 -20.27
N ASN A 24 -20.20 -1.87 -21.06
CA ASN A 24 -19.48 -1.85 -22.34
C ASN A 24 -20.12 -0.94 -23.39
N THR A 25 -21.39 -0.59 -23.23
CA THR A 25 -22.06 0.36 -24.14
C THR A 25 -21.88 1.82 -23.74
N ILE A 26 -21.14 2.11 -22.66
CA ILE A 26 -20.88 3.48 -22.17
C ILE A 26 -19.37 3.79 -21.99
N PRO A 27 -18.55 3.62 -23.05
CA PRO A 27 -17.15 4.03 -23.01
C PRO A 27 -17.03 5.55 -22.96
N ILE A 28 -16.05 6.05 -22.20
CA ILE A 28 -15.64 7.45 -22.22
C ILE A 28 -15.00 7.71 -23.58
N ASN A 29 -15.71 8.34 -24.51
CA ASN A 29 -15.14 8.73 -25.79
C ASN A 29 -14.44 10.10 -25.70
N LYS A 30 -13.74 10.45 -26.78
CA LYS A 30 -13.00 11.71 -26.87
C LYS A 30 -13.92 12.92 -26.73
N GLU A 31 -15.09 12.89 -27.37
CA GLU A 31 -16.06 13.99 -27.34
C GLU A 31 -16.60 14.23 -25.92
N PHE A 32 -16.93 13.17 -25.17
CA PHE A 32 -17.31 13.31 -23.76
C PHE A 32 -16.18 13.89 -22.94
N PHE A 33 -14.94 13.41 -23.11
CA PHE A 33 -13.79 13.87 -22.35
C PHE A 33 -13.53 15.37 -22.59
N GLU A 34 -13.52 15.81 -23.85
CA GLU A 34 -13.35 17.23 -24.21
C GLU A 34 -14.52 18.10 -23.72
N THR A 35 -15.75 17.59 -23.79
CA THR A 35 -16.93 18.29 -23.25
C THR A 35 -16.84 18.43 -21.73
N PHE A 36 -16.37 17.40 -21.02
CA PHE A 36 -16.16 17.46 -19.58
C PHE A 36 -15.03 18.44 -19.25
N GLU A 37 -13.94 18.45 -20.01
CA GLU A 37 -12.85 19.43 -19.83
C GLU A 37 -13.37 20.87 -19.90
N GLN A 38 -14.29 21.16 -20.81
CA GLN A 38 -14.87 22.50 -20.98
C GLN A 38 -15.98 22.82 -19.96
N ASN A 39 -16.54 21.82 -19.28
CA ASN A 39 -17.71 21.97 -18.40
C ASN A 39 -17.38 21.60 -16.93
N GLN A 40 -16.63 22.48 -16.27
CA GLN A 40 -16.17 22.33 -14.87
C GLN A 40 -16.49 23.56 -14.02
N SER A 41 -17.77 23.94 -13.99
CA SER A 41 -18.26 25.13 -13.26
C SER A 41 -18.27 24.99 -11.74
N THR A 42 -18.13 23.77 -11.22
CA THR A 42 -18.10 23.47 -9.78
C THR A 42 -16.79 22.78 -9.40
N TYR A 43 -16.43 22.81 -8.11
CA TYR A 43 -15.24 22.11 -7.61
C TYR A 43 -15.36 20.59 -7.74
N GLU A 44 -16.57 20.05 -7.65
CA GLU A 44 -16.84 18.62 -7.83
C GLU A 44 -16.55 18.20 -9.26
N ALA A 45 -17.02 18.97 -10.24
CA ALA A 45 -16.74 18.73 -11.64
C ALA A 45 -15.23 18.83 -11.92
N GLN A 46 -14.54 19.82 -11.34
CA GLN A 46 -13.08 19.97 -11.46
C GLN A 46 -12.33 18.77 -10.88
N TYR A 47 -12.69 18.34 -9.68
CA TYR A 47 -12.05 17.20 -9.02
C TYR A 47 -12.29 15.89 -9.78
N CYS A 48 -13.53 15.64 -10.22
CA CYS A 48 -13.88 14.46 -11.00
C CYS A 48 -13.14 14.45 -12.34
N PHE A 49 -13.07 15.59 -13.04
CA PHE A 49 -12.32 15.69 -14.29
C PHE A 49 -10.82 15.51 -14.07
N GLN A 50 -10.23 16.14 -13.05
CA GLN A 50 -8.81 15.96 -12.71
C GLN A 50 -8.47 14.49 -12.44
N SER A 51 -9.32 13.79 -11.68
CA SER A 51 -9.16 12.36 -11.41
C SER A 51 -9.22 11.52 -12.70
N LEU A 52 -10.17 11.84 -13.58
CA LEU A 52 -10.32 11.18 -14.87
C LEU A 52 -9.14 11.46 -15.81
N LYS A 53 -8.64 12.70 -15.80
CA LYS A 53 -7.49 13.14 -16.59
C LYS A 53 -6.21 12.43 -16.14
N MET A 54 -5.97 12.32 -14.84
CA MET A 54 -4.87 11.51 -14.29
C MET A 54 -4.95 10.05 -14.76
N ALA A 55 -6.13 9.43 -14.77
CA ALA A 55 -6.32 8.08 -15.29
C ALA A 55 -6.05 7.98 -16.79
N ARG A 56 -6.48 8.97 -17.57
CA ARG A 56 -6.21 9.08 -19.02
C ARG A 56 -4.73 9.26 -19.30
N ASP A 57 -4.03 10.10 -18.55
CA ASP A 57 -2.64 10.42 -18.81
C ASP A 57 -1.67 9.31 -18.38
N THR A 58 -2.10 8.45 -17.46
CA THR A 58 -1.39 7.23 -17.08
C THR A 58 -1.72 6.02 -17.96
N TRP A 59 -2.72 6.13 -18.85
CA TRP A 59 -3.12 5.07 -19.77
C TRP A 59 -2.22 5.01 -21.01
N PHE A 60 -1.98 3.80 -21.52
CA PHE A 60 -1.25 3.60 -22.77
C PHE A 60 -2.11 4.08 -23.94
N ASP A 61 -1.62 5.08 -24.68
CA ASP A 61 -2.22 5.57 -25.93
C ASP A 61 -3.70 6.04 -25.84
N ASP A 62 -4.33 6.29 -27.00
CA ASP A 62 -5.71 6.80 -27.09
C ASP A 62 -6.78 5.68 -26.97
N GLN A 63 -6.39 4.43 -26.71
CA GLN A 63 -7.28 3.33 -26.34
C GLN A 63 -8.05 3.61 -25.06
N PHE A 64 -7.60 4.56 -24.23
CA PHE A 64 -8.40 5.07 -23.12
C PHE A 64 -9.82 5.40 -23.58
N TYR A 65 -9.97 6.04 -24.75
CA TYR A 65 -11.27 6.48 -25.26
C TYR A 65 -12.17 5.33 -25.76
N THR A 66 -11.65 4.11 -25.83
CA THR A 66 -12.39 2.92 -26.27
C THR A 66 -12.50 1.85 -25.18
N SER A 67 -11.67 1.95 -24.14
CA SER A 67 -11.46 0.88 -23.17
C SER A 67 -11.69 1.31 -21.71
N TYR A 68 -11.97 2.60 -21.46
CA TYR A 68 -12.34 3.11 -20.15
C TYR A 68 -13.85 3.40 -20.09
N PHE A 69 -14.54 2.86 -19.08
CA PHE A 69 -16.01 2.88 -19.01
C PHE A 69 -16.52 3.53 -17.73
N MET A 70 -17.63 4.27 -17.82
CA MET A 70 -18.25 4.93 -16.66
C MET A 70 -19.15 3.99 -15.84
N TRP A 71 -18.72 2.76 -15.60
CA TRP A 71 -19.53 1.70 -15.00
C TRP A 71 -20.19 2.07 -13.65
N ASP A 72 -19.44 2.57 -12.67
CA ASP A 72 -19.93 2.96 -11.34
C ASP A 72 -20.88 4.16 -11.41
N SER A 73 -20.51 5.16 -12.22
CA SER A 73 -21.32 6.36 -12.42
C SER A 73 -22.63 6.03 -13.12
N PHE A 74 -22.57 5.20 -14.17
CA PHE A 74 -23.74 4.73 -14.92
C PHE A 74 -24.67 3.91 -14.03
N THR A 75 -24.13 3.00 -13.23
CA THR A 75 -24.91 2.23 -12.25
C THR A 75 -25.64 3.15 -11.27
N SER A 76 -24.97 4.21 -10.79
CA SER A 76 -25.58 5.23 -9.94
C SER A 76 -26.72 5.96 -10.66
N GLY A 77 -26.53 6.33 -11.94
CA GLY A 77 -27.57 6.94 -12.76
C GLY A 77 -28.79 6.04 -12.94
N VAL A 78 -28.57 4.76 -13.26
CA VAL A 78 -29.64 3.76 -13.39
C VAL A 78 -30.42 3.66 -12.08
N ALA A 79 -29.74 3.53 -10.94
CA ALA A 79 -30.37 3.44 -9.64
C ALA A 79 -31.18 4.70 -9.29
N VAL A 80 -30.63 5.90 -9.49
CA VAL A 80 -31.31 7.18 -9.21
C VAL A 80 -32.56 7.33 -10.09
N SER A 81 -32.46 7.04 -11.38
CA SER A 81 -33.62 7.09 -12.28
C SER A 81 -34.71 6.11 -11.86
N MET A 82 -34.35 4.90 -11.43
CA MET A 82 -35.33 3.93 -10.91
C MET A 82 -36.00 4.41 -9.62
N MET A 83 -35.23 4.97 -8.68
CA MET A 83 -35.79 5.48 -7.42
C MET A 83 -36.74 6.66 -7.66
N ARG A 84 -36.42 7.53 -8.61
CA ARG A 84 -37.28 8.66 -9.01
C ARG A 84 -38.58 8.18 -9.68
N ASN A 85 -38.48 7.21 -10.58
CA ASN A 85 -39.60 6.72 -11.38
C ASN A 85 -40.44 5.65 -10.65
N GLY A 86 -39.99 5.17 -9.48
CA GLY A 86 -40.65 4.10 -8.72
C GLY A 86 -42.10 4.39 -8.28
N HIS A 87 -42.55 5.65 -8.38
CA HIS A 87 -43.96 6.02 -8.15
C HIS A 87 -44.85 5.92 -9.40
N ASN A 88 -44.26 5.92 -10.61
CA ASN A 88 -44.96 5.85 -11.89
C ASN A 88 -44.62 4.53 -12.61
N LYS A 89 -45.50 3.54 -12.52
CA LYS A 89 -45.33 2.20 -13.15
C LYS A 89 -45.09 2.20 -14.67
N ASN A 90 -45.27 3.34 -15.34
CA ASN A 90 -45.15 3.50 -16.80
C ASN A 90 -43.87 4.23 -17.23
N GLU A 91 -43.04 4.72 -16.31
CA GLU A 91 -41.80 5.43 -16.66
C GLU A 91 -40.62 4.45 -16.70
N GLU A 92 -40.08 4.24 -17.89
CA GLU A 92 -38.85 3.48 -18.08
C GLU A 92 -37.65 4.21 -17.46
N ASN A 93 -36.55 3.48 -17.24
CA ASN A 93 -35.28 4.08 -16.85
C ASN A 93 -34.83 5.10 -17.90
N GLU A 94 -34.39 6.28 -17.45
CA GLU A 94 -34.00 7.40 -18.33
C GLU A 94 -32.74 7.07 -19.14
N PHE A 95 -31.83 6.26 -18.59
CA PHE A 95 -30.47 6.07 -19.09
C PHE A 95 -30.19 4.68 -19.65
N ALA A 96 -30.98 3.68 -19.28
CA ALA A 96 -30.77 2.29 -19.67
C ALA A 96 -32.02 1.65 -20.27
N VAL A 97 -31.82 0.71 -21.20
CA VAL A 97 -32.85 -0.23 -21.62
C VAL A 97 -32.92 -1.32 -20.56
N MET A 98 -34.09 -1.52 -19.96
CA MET A 98 -34.29 -2.46 -18.85
C MET A 98 -35.05 -3.70 -19.35
N GLU A 99 -34.54 -4.88 -19.03
CA GLU A 99 -35.10 -6.15 -19.48
C GLU A 99 -35.14 -7.15 -18.31
N TYR A 100 -36.18 -7.98 -18.24
CA TYR A 100 -36.19 -9.10 -17.29
C TYR A 100 -35.53 -10.31 -17.92
N MET A 101 -34.48 -10.82 -17.29
CA MET A 101 -33.73 -11.99 -17.76
C MET A 101 -33.72 -13.07 -16.69
N ASN A 102 -33.72 -14.33 -17.09
CA ASN A 102 -33.57 -15.46 -16.19
C ASN A 102 -32.09 -15.86 -16.15
N ILE A 103 -31.40 -15.52 -15.07
CA ILE A 103 -29.95 -15.69 -14.97
C ILE A 103 -29.55 -16.68 -13.87
N THR A 104 -28.39 -17.29 -14.03
CA THR A 104 -27.69 -18.03 -12.97
C THR A 104 -26.23 -17.56 -12.86
N VAL A 105 -25.58 -17.88 -11.75
CA VAL A 105 -24.15 -17.57 -11.52
C VAL A 105 -23.36 -18.86 -11.57
N VAL A 106 -22.47 -18.96 -12.56
CA VAL A 106 -21.50 -20.05 -12.68
C VAL A 106 -20.42 -19.85 -11.63
N THR A 107 -20.17 -20.85 -10.79
CA THR A 107 -19.16 -20.75 -9.72
C THR A 107 -18.08 -21.83 -9.80
N SER A 108 -18.10 -22.64 -10.86
CA SER A 108 -17.11 -23.67 -11.18
C SER A 108 -17.16 -23.97 -12.68
N ASN A 109 -16.11 -24.60 -13.20
CA ASN A 109 -15.94 -24.91 -14.62
C ASN A 109 -16.11 -26.40 -14.91
N GLU A 110 -16.47 -26.68 -16.16
CA GLU A 110 -16.53 -28.04 -16.67
C GLU A 110 -15.15 -28.71 -16.71
N PRO A 111 -15.07 -30.04 -16.52
CA PRO A 111 -16.19 -30.95 -16.23
C PRO A 111 -16.63 -30.89 -14.77
N TYR A 112 -17.94 -30.70 -14.55
CA TYR A 112 -18.50 -30.40 -13.23
C TYR A 112 -18.40 -31.54 -12.19
N GLU A 113 -18.04 -32.73 -12.63
CA GLU A 113 -17.96 -33.93 -11.78
C GLU A 113 -16.52 -34.27 -11.35
N ILE A 114 -15.51 -33.63 -11.94
CA ILE A 114 -14.11 -33.92 -11.63
C ILE A 114 -13.65 -33.00 -10.50
N SER A 115 -13.23 -33.62 -9.40
CA SER A 115 -12.54 -32.94 -8.30
C SER A 115 -11.04 -33.01 -8.55
N ASP A 116 -10.43 -31.89 -8.92
CA ASP A 116 -8.99 -31.71 -9.04
C ASP A 116 -8.35 -31.04 -7.81
N GLY A 117 -9.16 -30.80 -6.77
CA GLY A 117 -8.75 -30.15 -5.52
C GLY A 117 -8.83 -28.62 -5.55
N SER A 118 -9.14 -28.00 -6.69
CA SER A 118 -9.22 -26.53 -6.80
C SER A 118 -10.47 -25.94 -6.14
N ASN A 119 -11.54 -26.73 -5.99
CA ASN A 119 -12.84 -26.27 -5.52
C ASN A 119 -13.08 -26.59 -4.03
N PRO A 120 -12.95 -25.62 -3.12
CA PRO A 120 -13.01 -25.83 -1.67
C PRO A 120 -14.43 -26.13 -1.14
N PHE A 121 -15.45 -26.11 -1.99
CA PHE A 121 -16.81 -26.52 -1.62
C PHE A 121 -17.01 -28.03 -1.70
N PHE A 122 -16.22 -28.71 -2.53
CA PHE A 122 -16.32 -30.15 -2.79
C PHE A 122 -15.05 -30.91 -2.37
N ASP A 123 -13.89 -30.25 -2.37
CA ASP A 123 -12.62 -30.88 -2.02
C ASP A 123 -12.53 -31.25 -0.53
N GLY A 124 -12.00 -32.45 -0.26
CA GLY A 124 -11.75 -32.95 1.09
C GLY A 124 -12.97 -33.14 2.01
N VAL A 125 -14.20 -32.93 1.52
CA VAL A 125 -15.43 -32.98 2.32
C VAL A 125 -16.40 -34.08 1.86
N ARG A 126 -17.01 -34.81 2.81
CA ARG A 126 -18.01 -35.85 2.51
C ARG A 126 -19.33 -35.28 2.02
N VAL A 127 -19.73 -34.13 2.56
CA VAL A 127 -20.93 -33.38 2.19
C VAL A 127 -20.49 -32.02 1.66
N PRO A 128 -20.91 -31.61 0.45
CA PRO A 128 -20.58 -30.30 -0.09
C PRO A 128 -21.01 -29.17 0.85
N LYS A 129 -20.17 -28.14 0.98
CA LYS A 129 -20.54 -26.94 1.75
C LYS A 129 -21.81 -26.32 1.15
N PHE A 130 -22.66 -25.76 2.01
CA PHE A 130 -23.95 -25.16 1.62
C PHE A 130 -24.94 -26.09 0.91
N HIS A 131 -24.75 -27.41 1.05
CA HIS A 131 -25.59 -28.44 0.40
C HIS A 131 -25.66 -28.29 -1.13
N LEU A 132 -24.59 -27.81 -1.76
CA LEU A 132 -24.52 -27.63 -3.21
C LEU A 132 -24.60 -28.98 -3.93
N LYS A 133 -25.30 -29.00 -5.06
CA LYS A 133 -25.48 -30.20 -5.90
C LYS A 133 -24.17 -30.55 -6.61
N LYS A 134 -23.72 -31.81 -6.47
CA LYS A 134 -22.61 -32.37 -7.27
C LYS A 134 -23.00 -32.46 -8.74
N GLY A 135 -22.05 -32.18 -9.64
CA GLY A 135 -22.27 -32.21 -11.09
C GLY A 135 -23.10 -31.05 -11.66
N GLY A 136 -23.33 -29.98 -10.88
CA GLY A 136 -23.93 -28.73 -11.37
C GLY A 136 -22.90 -27.60 -11.52
N VAL A 137 -23.35 -26.41 -11.91
CA VAL A 137 -22.53 -25.18 -12.14
C VAL A 137 -21.69 -24.69 -10.94
N HIS A 138 -21.80 -25.38 -9.80
CA HIS A 138 -21.06 -25.10 -8.57
C HIS A 138 -19.99 -26.16 -8.24
N SER A 139 -19.97 -27.28 -8.96
CA SER A 139 -19.13 -28.44 -8.74
C SER A 139 -18.20 -28.54 -9.94
N GLY A 140 -16.87 -28.56 -9.80
CA GLY A 140 -15.92 -28.53 -10.93
C GLY A 140 -14.66 -27.71 -10.62
N HIS A 141 -13.81 -27.49 -11.62
CA HIS A 141 -12.56 -26.72 -11.47
C HIS A 141 -12.84 -25.25 -11.16
N VAL A 142 -12.10 -24.62 -10.26
CA VAL A 142 -12.15 -23.17 -9.99
C VAL A 142 -10.80 -22.55 -10.34
N GLN A 143 -10.80 -21.47 -11.12
CA GLN A 143 -9.59 -20.77 -11.54
C GLN A 143 -8.69 -20.44 -10.34
N THR A 144 -7.46 -20.94 -10.38
CA THR A 144 -6.49 -20.83 -9.29
C THR A 144 -5.47 -19.69 -9.49
N GLY A 145 -5.42 -19.07 -10.69
CA GLY A 145 -4.55 -17.93 -10.98
C GLY A 145 -4.71 -17.37 -12.40
N LEU A 146 -3.99 -16.28 -12.71
CA LEU A 146 -4.03 -15.62 -14.02
C LEU A 146 -3.63 -16.54 -15.18
N ARG A 147 -2.69 -17.46 -14.94
CA ARG A 147 -2.17 -18.41 -15.92
C ARG A 147 -2.59 -19.85 -15.68
N ASP A 148 -3.76 -20.04 -15.07
CA ASP A 148 -4.27 -21.37 -14.79
C ASP A 148 -4.34 -22.21 -16.09
N PRO A 149 -3.63 -23.35 -16.18
CA PRO A 149 -3.59 -24.16 -17.39
C PRO A 149 -4.95 -24.77 -17.75
N PHE A 150 -5.88 -24.92 -16.81
CA PHE A 150 -7.25 -25.34 -17.13
C PHE A 150 -8.03 -24.23 -17.84
N CYS A 151 -7.73 -22.98 -17.51
CA CYS A 151 -8.41 -21.82 -18.05
C CYS A 151 -7.84 -21.36 -19.39
N ILE A 152 -6.58 -21.68 -19.73
CA ILE A 152 -5.93 -21.18 -20.95
C ILE A 152 -5.96 -22.22 -22.08
N VAL A 153 -6.34 -21.78 -23.29
CA VAL A 153 -6.25 -22.55 -24.54
C VAL A 153 -5.16 -21.96 -25.43
N LYS A 154 -4.57 -22.77 -26.33
CA LYS A 154 -3.51 -22.34 -27.28
C LYS A 154 -3.81 -21.08 -28.11
N ASN A 155 -5.08 -20.68 -28.21
CA ASN A 155 -5.53 -19.50 -28.96
C ASN A 155 -5.95 -18.31 -28.04
N SER A 156 -5.52 -18.31 -26.78
CA SER A 156 -5.73 -17.22 -25.79
C SER A 156 -7.18 -16.94 -25.37
N LYS A 157 -8.18 -17.71 -25.83
CA LYS A 157 -9.56 -17.63 -25.32
C LYS A 157 -9.68 -18.46 -24.04
N GLY A 158 -10.15 -17.85 -22.96
CA GLY A 158 -10.35 -18.53 -21.67
C GLY A 158 -11.45 -19.59 -21.72
N LYS A 159 -11.23 -20.75 -21.09
CA LYS A 159 -12.23 -21.81 -20.86
C LYS A 159 -13.05 -21.58 -19.60
N CYS A 160 -12.43 -20.99 -18.57
CA CYS A 160 -13.08 -20.81 -17.28
C CYS A 160 -14.11 -19.68 -17.33
N LYS A 161 -15.28 -19.95 -16.74
CA LYS A 161 -16.45 -19.12 -16.54
C LYS A 161 -16.74 -18.91 -15.04
N ASP A 162 -15.75 -19.00 -14.14
CA ASP A 162 -15.98 -18.72 -12.73
C ASP A 162 -16.47 -17.28 -12.53
N GLY A 163 -17.62 -17.12 -11.89
CA GLY A 163 -18.26 -15.83 -11.69
C GLY A 163 -19.06 -15.30 -12.88
N TYR A 164 -19.17 -16.06 -13.97
CA TYR A 164 -19.97 -15.67 -15.13
C TYR A 164 -21.47 -15.71 -14.80
N THR A 165 -22.20 -14.67 -15.20
CA THR A 165 -23.67 -14.67 -15.18
C THR A 165 -24.17 -15.18 -16.52
N GLU A 166 -24.91 -16.28 -16.53
CA GLU A 166 -25.40 -16.94 -17.74
C GLU A 166 -26.93 -16.97 -17.75
N GLU A 167 -27.52 -16.66 -18.90
CA GLU A 167 -28.97 -16.80 -19.08
C GLU A 167 -29.34 -18.28 -19.18
N THR A 168 -30.33 -18.71 -18.40
CA THR A 168 -30.79 -20.10 -18.38
C THR A 168 -32.27 -20.17 -18.05
N THR A 169 -32.92 -21.23 -18.51
CA THR A 169 -34.33 -21.53 -18.23
C THR A 169 -34.52 -22.62 -17.17
N GLY A 170 -33.42 -23.07 -16.54
CA GLY A 170 -33.42 -24.13 -15.55
C GLY A 170 -34.00 -23.72 -14.19
N ALA A 171 -34.13 -24.69 -13.28
CA ALA A 171 -34.66 -24.45 -11.92
C ALA A 171 -33.72 -23.57 -11.06
N GLU A 172 -32.45 -23.52 -11.45
CA GLU A 172 -31.38 -22.68 -10.89
C GLU A 172 -31.34 -21.25 -11.47
N SER A 173 -32.35 -20.87 -12.27
CA SER A 173 -32.48 -19.51 -12.81
C SER A 173 -33.28 -18.59 -11.89
N VAL A 174 -32.84 -17.35 -11.79
CA VAL A 174 -33.57 -16.29 -11.09
C VAL A 174 -33.95 -15.21 -12.08
N ARG A 175 -35.21 -14.79 -12.05
CA ARG A 175 -35.70 -13.68 -12.85
C ARG A 175 -35.24 -12.36 -12.23
N VAL A 176 -34.32 -11.67 -12.90
CA VAL A 176 -33.67 -10.44 -12.45
C VAL A 176 -33.96 -9.32 -13.44
N LEU A 177 -34.12 -8.09 -12.95
CA LEU A 177 -34.19 -6.92 -13.82
C LEU A 177 -32.77 -6.52 -14.20
N VAL A 178 -32.49 -6.41 -15.49
CA VAL A 178 -31.15 -6.18 -16.04
C VAL A 178 -31.15 -4.91 -16.87
N ALA A 179 -30.18 -4.03 -16.65
CA ALA A 179 -29.87 -2.97 -17.61
C ALA A 179 -29.16 -3.63 -18.80
N ALA A 180 -29.82 -3.78 -19.94
CA ALA A 180 -29.25 -4.48 -21.10
C ALA A 180 -28.19 -3.62 -21.82
N ARG A 181 -28.44 -2.31 -21.94
CA ARG A 181 -27.54 -1.33 -22.56
C ARG A 181 -27.87 0.09 -22.14
N ALA A 182 -26.89 0.98 -22.25
CA ALA A 182 -27.09 2.42 -22.16
C ALA A 182 -27.91 2.93 -23.36
N LYS A 183 -28.85 3.83 -23.09
CA LYS A 183 -29.66 4.50 -24.12
C LYS A 183 -28.78 5.50 -24.88
N PRO A 184 -28.89 5.56 -26.22
CA PRO A 184 -28.27 6.64 -26.98
C PRO A 184 -28.86 7.99 -26.54
N ASN A 185 -28.12 9.07 -26.75
CA ASN A 185 -28.66 10.41 -26.54
C ASN A 185 -29.86 10.63 -27.47
N ARG A 186 -30.93 11.22 -26.94
CA ARG A 186 -32.13 11.54 -27.71
C ARG A 186 -31.86 12.61 -28.79
N ASP A 187 -30.89 13.47 -28.54
CA ASP A 187 -30.38 14.43 -29.50
C ASP A 187 -29.25 13.78 -30.32
N GLY A 188 -29.54 13.46 -31.59
CA GLY A 188 -28.58 12.84 -32.50
C GLY A 188 -27.43 13.76 -32.93
N GLU A 189 -27.57 15.08 -32.75
CA GLU A 189 -26.54 16.07 -33.09
C GLU A 189 -25.63 16.39 -31.88
N SER A 190 -25.98 15.89 -30.69
CA SER A 190 -25.20 16.13 -29.48
C SER A 190 -23.83 15.43 -29.56
N PRO A 191 -22.73 16.10 -29.16
CA PRO A 191 -21.40 15.46 -29.07
C PRO A 191 -21.37 14.34 -28.02
N LEU A 192 -22.29 14.37 -27.05
CA LEU A 192 -22.48 13.32 -26.05
C LEU A 192 -23.38 12.23 -26.62
N ASN A 193 -22.83 11.06 -26.93
CA ASN A 193 -23.55 9.97 -27.62
C ASN A 193 -24.46 9.11 -26.71
N ARG A 194 -24.48 9.38 -25.39
CA ARG A 194 -25.33 8.70 -24.41
C ARG A 194 -26.14 9.70 -23.60
N GLU A 195 -27.40 9.37 -23.32
CA GLU A 195 -28.28 10.20 -22.50
C GLU A 195 -27.68 10.42 -21.10
N PHE A 196 -27.05 9.38 -20.54
CA PHE A 196 -26.39 9.44 -19.25
C PHE A 196 -25.28 10.50 -19.18
N PHE A 197 -24.47 10.65 -20.23
CA PHE A 197 -23.34 11.58 -20.22
C PHE A 197 -23.78 13.02 -20.01
N ARG A 198 -24.86 13.43 -20.66
CA ARG A 198 -25.44 14.76 -20.47
C ARG A 198 -25.88 14.96 -19.03
N SER A 199 -26.70 14.03 -18.52
CA SER A 199 -27.19 14.11 -17.14
C SER A 199 -26.05 14.10 -16.12
N PHE A 200 -24.98 13.33 -16.36
CA PHE A 200 -23.84 13.25 -15.47
C PHE A 200 -23.12 14.60 -15.36
N LEU A 201 -22.83 15.23 -16.50
CA LEU A 201 -22.20 16.55 -16.52
C LEU A 201 -23.11 17.63 -15.90
N ASP A 202 -24.41 17.61 -16.21
CA ASP A 202 -25.38 18.55 -15.66
C ASP A 202 -25.48 18.45 -14.13
N VAL A 203 -25.48 17.22 -13.59
CA VAL A 203 -25.54 16.99 -12.14
C VAL A 203 -24.27 17.47 -11.45
N LEU A 204 -23.08 17.15 -11.98
CA LEU A 204 -21.82 17.60 -11.39
C LEU A 204 -21.69 19.14 -11.41
N ASN A 205 -22.20 19.79 -12.45
CA ASN A 205 -22.15 21.23 -12.62
C ASN A 205 -23.29 22.00 -11.95
N ASN A 206 -24.19 21.33 -11.22
CA ASN A 206 -25.31 22.00 -10.57
C ASN A 206 -24.88 22.71 -9.26
N PRO A 207 -25.04 24.04 -9.15
CA PRO A 207 -24.59 24.79 -7.98
C PRO A 207 -25.43 24.56 -6.71
N LEU A 208 -26.64 23.96 -6.83
CA LEU A 208 -27.55 23.78 -5.70
C LEU A 208 -27.05 22.78 -4.66
N GLN A 209 -26.16 21.86 -5.06
CA GLN A 209 -25.64 20.78 -4.20
C GLN A 209 -24.11 20.81 -4.11
N THR A 210 -23.49 21.98 -4.30
CA THR A 210 -22.04 22.14 -4.20
C THR A 210 -21.52 21.81 -2.79
N GLY A 211 -20.45 21.04 -2.75
CA GLY A 211 -19.69 20.67 -1.58
C GLY A 211 -18.89 21.84 -1.00
N ARG A 212 -18.55 21.74 0.28
CA ARG A 212 -17.83 22.79 1.03
C ARG A 212 -16.31 22.69 0.84
N PHE A 213 -15.82 22.63 -0.39
CA PHE A 213 -14.45 22.17 -0.67
C PHE A 213 -13.36 23.25 -0.70
N ASN A 214 -13.69 24.52 -0.45
CA ASN A 214 -12.67 25.57 -0.51
C ASN A 214 -11.96 25.77 0.85
N PHE A 215 -10.77 25.18 1.00
CA PHE A 215 -9.92 25.33 2.20
C PHE A 215 -9.64 26.79 2.55
N THR A 216 -9.47 27.67 1.56
CA THR A 216 -9.21 29.10 1.77
C THR A 216 -10.43 29.82 2.34
N THR A 217 -11.65 29.35 2.05
CA THR A 217 -12.87 29.87 2.70
C THR A 217 -12.99 29.43 4.15
N GLN A 218 -12.52 28.22 4.48
CA GLN A 218 -12.52 27.72 5.85
C GLN A 218 -11.37 28.29 6.69
N PHE A 219 -10.22 28.54 6.06
CA PHE A 219 -8.98 28.94 6.70
C PHE A 219 -8.37 30.16 5.98
N PRO A 220 -8.65 31.40 6.43
CA PRO A 220 -8.27 32.62 5.75
C PRO A 220 -6.76 32.82 5.54
N TYR A 221 -5.93 32.15 6.34
CA TYR A 221 -4.47 32.24 6.31
C TYR A 221 -3.81 30.95 5.83
N TYR A 222 -4.55 30.08 5.15
CA TYR A 222 -3.99 28.87 4.54
C TYR A 222 -2.87 29.22 3.55
N LYS A 223 -1.74 28.52 3.68
CA LYS A 223 -0.61 28.56 2.75
C LYS A 223 0.01 27.18 2.64
N GLN A 224 0.47 26.84 1.44
CA GLN A 224 1.33 25.68 1.22
C GLN A 224 2.77 26.07 1.56
N VAL A 225 3.30 25.49 2.64
CA VAL A 225 4.65 25.79 3.14
C VAL A 225 5.43 24.48 3.26
N LEU A 226 6.69 24.49 2.85
CA LEU A 226 7.63 23.40 3.10
C LEU A 226 8.58 23.82 4.21
N TYR A 227 8.77 22.96 5.20
CA TYR A 227 9.70 23.19 6.31
C TYR A 227 11.01 22.45 6.04
N LYS A 228 12.08 23.21 5.79
CA LYS A 228 13.42 22.69 5.51
C LYS A 228 14.44 23.35 6.43
N PRO A 229 15.36 22.59 7.03
CA PRO A 229 16.40 23.16 7.89
C PRO A 229 17.47 23.87 7.06
N ASP A 230 18.08 24.93 7.59
CA ASP A 230 19.34 25.44 7.03
C ASP A 230 20.50 24.52 7.46
N LEU A 231 21.14 23.89 6.47
CA LEU A 231 22.23 22.94 6.66
C LEU A 231 23.59 23.50 6.26
N ARG A 232 23.69 24.76 5.80
CA ARG A 232 24.92 25.33 5.22
C ARG A 232 26.09 25.35 6.21
N THR A 233 25.82 25.57 7.49
CA THR A 233 26.83 25.72 8.54
C THR A 233 27.00 24.47 9.41
N LYS A 234 26.17 23.44 9.22
CA LYS A 234 26.18 22.23 10.07
C LYS A 234 27.14 21.17 9.53
N LYS A 235 27.94 20.61 10.44
CA LYS A 235 28.71 19.39 10.16
C LYS A 235 27.75 18.20 10.21
N LEU A 236 27.41 17.67 9.04
CA LEU A 236 26.52 16.53 8.93
C LEU A 236 27.26 15.21 9.26
N GLY A 237 26.55 14.31 9.92
CA GLY A 237 27.01 12.98 10.29
C GLY A 237 26.98 11.99 9.13
N LYS A 238 26.92 10.70 9.47
CA LYS A 238 26.96 9.61 8.48
C LYS A 238 25.77 9.71 7.51
N PRO A 239 25.96 9.66 6.18
CA PRO A 239 24.85 9.62 5.23
C PRO A 239 24.07 8.32 5.40
N VAL A 240 22.77 8.42 5.68
CA VAL A 240 21.89 7.27 5.89
C VAL A 240 20.73 7.29 4.90
N ILE A 241 20.42 6.13 4.34
CA ILE A 241 19.14 5.87 3.66
C ILE A 241 18.33 4.91 4.55
N PHE A 242 17.05 5.24 4.76
CA PHE A 242 16.12 4.37 5.46
C PHE A 242 15.16 3.72 4.46
N ASP A 243 15.23 2.40 4.30
CA ASP A 243 14.34 1.59 3.47
C ASP A 243 13.30 0.91 4.37
N MET A 244 12.04 1.27 4.18
CA MET A 244 10.94 0.93 5.10
C MET A 244 9.73 0.38 4.34
N ASP A 245 8.95 -0.49 4.96
CA ASP A 245 7.70 -1.01 4.38
C ASP A 245 6.44 -0.37 4.97
N MET A 246 6.63 0.72 5.71
CA MET A 246 5.57 1.59 6.24
C MET A 246 4.68 0.88 7.25
N SER A 247 5.25 -0.06 8.01
CA SER A 247 4.65 -0.62 9.21
C SER A 247 4.51 0.45 10.32
N ALA A 248 3.75 0.15 11.37
CA ALA A 248 3.72 1.01 12.55
C ALA A 248 5.10 1.16 13.23
N GLY A 249 5.93 0.11 13.20
CA GLY A 249 7.28 0.11 13.75
C GLY A 249 8.21 1.02 12.97
N ASP A 250 8.04 1.10 11.65
CA ASP A 250 8.82 1.99 10.79
C ASP A 250 8.57 3.47 11.06
N PHE A 251 7.32 3.87 11.29
CA PHE A 251 7.04 5.25 11.65
C PHE A 251 7.66 5.61 13.01
N ILE A 252 7.71 4.67 13.95
CA ILE A 252 8.39 4.86 15.23
C ILE A 252 9.91 4.95 15.02
N ALA A 253 10.48 4.09 14.18
CA ALA A 253 11.90 4.13 13.81
C ALA A 253 12.26 5.44 13.08
N LEU A 254 11.40 5.93 12.20
CA LEU A 254 11.56 7.20 11.50
C LEU A 254 11.57 8.37 12.49
N PHE A 255 10.62 8.42 13.43
CA PHE A 255 10.66 9.43 14.49
C PHE A 255 11.99 9.36 15.25
N TYR A 256 12.41 8.18 15.70
CA TYR A 256 13.68 8.03 16.38
C TYR A 256 14.87 8.55 15.54
N LEU A 257 14.95 8.21 14.25
CA LEU A 257 16.01 8.70 13.35
C LEU A 257 15.98 10.21 13.15
N LEU A 258 14.80 10.83 13.08
CA LEU A 258 14.64 12.27 12.94
C LEU A 258 15.01 13.02 14.23
N LYS A 259 14.91 12.35 15.39
CA LYS A 259 15.37 12.87 16.69
C LYS A 259 16.88 12.78 16.86
N VAL A 260 17.55 11.85 16.19
CA VAL A 260 19.01 11.67 16.32
C VAL A 260 19.73 12.91 15.77
N PRO A 261 20.71 13.48 16.51
CA PRO A 261 21.47 14.64 16.06
C PRO A 261 21.97 14.50 14.62
N MET A 262 21.77 15.53 13.81
CA MET A 262 22.22 15.55 12.41
C MET A 262 23.73 15.39 12.26
N GLU A 263 24.48 15.73 13.31
CA GLU A 263 25.93 15.54 13.45
C GLU A 263 26.32 14.05 13.59
N VAL A 264 25.38 13.20 14.01
CA VAL A 264 25.55 11.74 14.15
C VAL A 264 25.06 11.04 12.88
N ILE A 265 23.81 11.30 12.49
CA ILE A 265 23.19 10.73 11.29
C ILE A 265 22.61 11.84 10.42
N ASN A 266 22.95 11.78 9.14
CA ASN A 266 22.32 12.58 8.11
C ASN A 266 21.37 11.69 7.29
N LEU A 267 20.10 11.64 7.69
CA LEU A 267 19.07 10.95 6.91
C LEU A 267 18.88 11.66 5.56
N LYS A 268 19.44 11.06 4.50
CA LYS A 268 19.53 11.60 3.15
C LYS A 268 18.29 11.32 2.32
N ALA A 269 17.66 10.17 2.53
CA ALA A 269 16.50 9.73 1.78
C ALA A 269 15.75 8.64 2.53
N ILE A 270 14.49 8.46 2.16
CA ILE A 270 13.67 7.32 2.54
C ILE A 270 13.31 6.56 1.27
N LEU A 271 13.51 5.24 1.26
CA LEU A 271 12.99 4.35 0.23
C LEU A 271 11.81 3.60 0.83
N VAL A 272 10.75 3.40 0.05
CA VAL A 272 9.60 2.61 0.50
C VAL A 272 9.50 1.32 -0.28
N SER A 273 9.21 0.22 0.42
CA SER A 273 9.06 -1.12 -0.13
C SER A 273 7.58 -1.55 -0.05
N PRO A 274 6.77 -1.29 -1.10
CA PRO A 274 5.35 -1.68 -1.11
C PRO A 274 5.10 -3.19 -1.16
N THR A 275 6.18 -3.98 -1.32
CA THR A 275 6.16 -5.44 -1.18
C THR A 275 5.99 -5.90 0.27
N GLY A 276 6.16 -4.99 1.23
CA GLY A 276 6.07 -5.28 2.65
C GLY A 276 4.70 -5.01 3.26
N TRP A 277 4.69 -4.37 4.44
CA TRP A 277 3.52 -4.23 5.29
C TRP A 277 2.39 -3.35 4.74
N ALA A 278 2.70 -2.22 4.10
CA ALA A 278 1.69 -1.27 3.63
C ALA A 278 1.82 -0.93 2.15
N ASN A 279 0.69 -0.48 1.57
CA ASN A 279 0.63 -0.08 0.16
C ASN A 279 1.32 1.28 -0.08
N ALA A 280 1.60 1.57 -1.36
CA ALA A 280 2.30 2.79 -1.78
C ALA A 280 1.63 4.11 -1.36
N ALA A 281 0.30 4.15 -1.20
CA ALA A 281 -0.41 5.36 -0.79
C ALA A 281 -0.04 5.80 0.64
N THR A 282 0.53 4.91 1.45
CA THR A 282 0.97 5.17 2.82
C THR A 282 2.13 6.18 2.88
N ILE A 283 2.79 6.46 1.74
CA ILE A 283 3.80 7.53 1.60
C ILE A 283 3.30 8.88 2.12
N ASP A 284 2.01 9.18 1.99
CA ASP A 284 1.43 10.43 2.50
C ASP A 284 1.69 10.64 4.00
N ILE A 285 1.73 9.54 4.77
CA ILE A 285 2.04 9.58 6.20
C ILE A 285 3.52 9.91 6.42
N ILE A 286 4.42 9.42 5.57
CA ILE A 286 5.84 9.80 5.62
C ILE A 286 5.98 11.30 5.37
N TYR A 287 5.29 11.83 4.36
CA TYR A 287 5.29 13.27 4.09
C TYR A 287 4.74 14.09 5.25
N ASP A 288 3.64 13.65 5.88
CA ASP A 288 3.06 14.30 7.05
C ASP A 288 4.02 14.24 8.27
N VAL A 289 4.76 13.15 8.48
CA VAL A 289 5.81 13.03 9.53
C VAL A 289 7.02 13.91 9.24
N LEU A 290 7.51 13.93 8.00
CA LEU A 290 8.62 14.80 7.60
C LEU A 290 8.24 16.27 7.76
N HIS A 291 7.02 16.63 7.39
CA HIS A 291 6.47 17.98 7.55
C HIS A 291 6.36 18.37 9.03
N MET A 292 5.86 17.46 9.88
CA MET A 292 5.84 17.61 11.35
C MET A 292 7.23 17.92 11.90
N MET A 293 8.24 17.16 11.48
CA MET A 293 9.61 17.25 11.98
C MET A 293 10.45 18.33 11.29
N GLY A 294 9.88 19.11 10.37
CA GLY A 294 10.58 20.17 9.66
C GLY A 294 11.65 19.66 8.69
N ARG A 295 11.41 18.50 8.08
CA ARG A 295 12.33 17.76 7.21
C ARG A 295 11.75 17.48 5.82
N ASP A 296 11.02 18.44 5.25
CA ASP A 296 10.53 18.37 3.86
C ASP A 296 11.67 18.37 2.82
N ASP A 297 12.93 18.54 3.26
CA ASP A 297 14.13 18.35 2.43
C ASP A 297 14.41 16.89 2.09
N ILE A 298 13.90 15.92 2.86
CA ILE A 298 14.18 14.50 2.65
C ILE A 298 13.33 13.96 1.49
N PRO A 299 13.95 13.48 0.40
CA PRO A 299 13.26 12.81 -0.69
C PRO A 299 12.76 11.42 -0.27
N VAL A 300 11.63 11.02 -0.83
CA VAL A 300 11.03 9.69 -0.63
C VAL A 300 10.90 8.99 -1.98
N GLY A 301 11.45 7.78 -2.10
CA GLY A 301 11.47 7.01 -3.34
C GLY A 301 10.58 5.76 -3.27
N LEU A 302 9.69 5.59 -4.24
CA LEU A 302 8.80 4.44 -4.36
C LEU A 302 9.51 3.24 -5.00
N GLY A 303 9.54 2.13 -4.28
CA GLY A 303 10.01 0.83 -4.75
C GLY A 303 9.07 0.13 -5.73
N LYS A 304 9.49 -1.04 -6.23
CA LYS A 304 8.60 -1.91 -7.01
C LYS A 304 7.48 -2.46 -6.11
N VAL A 305 6.30 -2.64 -6.69
CA VAL A 305 5.11 -3.15 -5.97
C VAL A 305 5.07 -4.68 -5.86
N PHE A 306 5.91 -5.38 -6.62
CA PHE A 306 6.02 -6.84 -6.60
C PHE A 306 7.42 -7.26 -6.16
N ALA A 307 7.49 -8.37 -5.42
CA ALA A 307 8.75 -9.01 -5.07
C ALA A 307 9.51 -9.44 -6.33
N LEU A 308 10.82 -9.68 -6.20
CA LEU A 308 11.63 -10.10 -7.35
C LEU A 308 11.05 -11.35 -8.01
N ASN A 309 10.96 -11.32 -9.34
CA ASN A 309 10.38 -12.37 -10.19
C ASN A 309 8.88 -12.68 -9.94
N GLN A 310 8.11 -11.76 -9.34
CA GLN A 310 6.66 -11.91 -9.19
C GLN A 310 5.82 -11.06 -10.15
N SER A 311 6.41 -10.13 -10.89
CA SER A 311 5.68 -9.41 -11.95
C SER A 311 5.34 -10.35 -13.12
N ASP A 312 4.15 -10.20 -13.71
CA ASP A 312 3.78 -10.95 -14.91
C ASP A 312 4.62 -10.49 -16.12
N ALA A 313 5.08 -11.44 -16.93
CA ALA A 313 5.96 -11.17 -18.07
C ALA A 313 5.28 -10.47 -19.25
N VAL A 314 3.94 -10.56 -19.35
CA VAL A 314 3.13 -9.97 -20.43
C VAL A 314 2.45 -8.69 -19.95
N PHE A 315 1.93 -8.66 -18.73
CA PHE A 315 1.29 -7.48 -18.15
C PHE A 315 1.93 -7.11 -16.81
N SER A 316 3.05 -6.38 -16.85
CA SER A 316 3.90 -6.12 -15.67
C SER A 316 3.23 -5.32 -14.55
N SER A 317 2.09 -4.67 -14.83
CA SER A 317 1.22 -4.02 -13.83
C SER A 317 0.44 -5.00 -12.96
N VAL A 318 0.39 -6.29 -13.32
CA VAL A 318 -0.09 -7.36 -12.46
C VAL A 318 1.04 -8.33 -12.13
N GLY A 319 0.89 -9.05 -11.03
CA GLY A 319 1.89 -9.97 -10.54
C GLY A 319 1.30 -11.00 -9.60
N ASP A 320 2.15 -11.92 -9.17
CA ASP A 320 1.82 -12.91 -8.15
C ASP A 320 1.78 -12.25 -6.76
N CYS A 321 0.81 -12.65 -5.94
CA CYS A 321 0.66 -12.23 -4.55
C CYS A 321 1.15 -13.31 -3.56
N LYS A 322 1.93 -14.29 -4.04
CA LYS A 322 2.36 -15.46 -3.28
C LYS A 322 2.94 -15.14 -1.90
N TYR A 323 3.74 -14.09 -1.75
CA TYR A 323 4.32 -13.73 -0.45
C TYR A 323 3.52 -12.64 0.27
N VAL A 324 3.09 -11.58 -0.43
CA VAL A 324 2.37 -10.45 0.18
C VAL A 324 1.03 -10.85 0.81
N LYS A 325 0.41 -11.97 0.39
CA LYS A 325 -0.77 -12.54 1.05
C LYS A 325 -0.55 -12.93 2.52
N ALA A 326 0.71 -12.97 2.98
CA ALA A 326 1.02 -13.16 4.38
C ALA A 326 0.66 -11.93 5.24
N ILE A 327 0.51 -10.74 4.64
CA ILE A 327 0.06 -9.56 5.39
C ILE A 327 -1.43 -9.72 5.76
N PRO A 328 -1.81 -9.58 7.04
CA PRO A 328 -3.19 -9.77 7.46
C PRO A 328 -4.16 -8.76 6.82
N HIS A 329 -5.23 -9.28 6.22
CA HIS A 329 -6.33 -8.46 5.71
C HIS A 329 -7.42 -8.26 6.78
N GLY A 330 -7.79 -7.01 7.04
CA GLY A 330 -8.98 -6.61 7.80
C GLY A 330 -10.22 -6.49 6.90
N SER A 331 -11.36 -6.07 7.48
CA SER A 331 -12.63 -5.96 6.76
C SER A 331 -12.68 -4.84 5.69
N GLY A 332 -11.58 -4.10 5.49
CA GLY A 332 -11.50 -3.01 4.52
C GLY A 332 -10.11 -2.82 3.88
N GLY A 333 -9.17 -3.76 4.05
CA GLY A 333 -7.80 -3.58 3.58
C GLY A 333 -6.78 -4.32 4.43
N LEU A 334 -5.58 -3.75 4.57
CA LEU A 334 -4.52 -4.29 5.42
C LEU A 334 -4.81 -3.87 6.87
N LEU A 335 -5.10 -4.84 7.73
CA LEU A 335 -5.71 -4.66 9.06
C LEU A 335 -5.06 -3.54 9.88
N ASP A 336 -3.73 -3.51 9.87
CA ASP A 336 -2.93 -2.65 10.74
C ASP A 336 -2.52 -1.33 10.07
N SER A 337 -2.43 -1.32 8.73
CA SER A 337 -2.23 -0.07 7.98
C SER A 337 -3.40 0.90 8.24
N ASP A 338 -4.63 0.39 8.32
CA ASP A 338 -5.82 1.21 8.61
C ASP A 338 -5.76 1.86 10.00
N THR A 339 -5.16 1.18 10.98
CA THR A 339 -4.93 1.73 12.32
C THR A 339 -4.00 2.94 12.26
N LEU A 340 -2.92 2.83 11.48
CA LEU A 340 -2.00 3.93 11.25
C LEU A 340 -2.67 5.09 10.50
N TYR A 341 -3.44 4.82 9.43
CA TYR A 341 -4.21 5.86 8.73
C TYR A 341 -5.16 6.62 9.67
N GLY A 342 -5.79 5.91 10.61
CA GLY A 342 -6.63 6.51 11.64
C GLY A 342 -5.86 7.51 12.51
N LEU A 343 -4.69 7.12 13.02
CA LEU A 343 -3.83 7.98 13.84
C LEU A 343 -3.15 9.09 13.05
N ALA A 344 -2.82 8.86 11.77
CA ALA A 344 -2.21 9.84 10.89
C ALA A 344 -3.09 11.07 10.66
N ARG A 345 -4.41 10.98 10.89
CA ARG A 345 -5.30 12.15 10.91
C ARG A 345 -4.93 13.19 11.97
N THR A 346 -4.12 12.82 12.96
CA THR A 346 -3.59 13.74 13.97
C THR A 346 -2.31 14.45 13.55
N LEU A 347 -1.61 13.95 12.53
CA LEU A 347 -0.40 14.55 11.97
C LEU A 347 -0.73 15.80 11.16
N PRO A 348 0.15 16.80 11.14
CA PRO A 348 0.02 17.94 10.24
C PRO A 348 0.06 17.47 8.77
N ARG A 349 -0.65 18.18 7.90
CA ARG A 349 -0.77 17.87 6.48
C ARG A 349 0.35 18.54 5.69
N SER A 350 1.23 17.74 5.12
CA SER A 350 2.23 18.20 4.16
C SER A 350 1.57 18.70 2.86
N PRO A 351 2.16 19.70 2.16
CA PRO A 351 1.82 19.97 0.76
C PRO A 351 2.23 18.85 -0.19
N ARG A 352 3.19 17.99 0.20
CA ARG A 352 3.63 16.84 -0.60
C ARG A 352 2.58 15.74 -0.52
N ARG A 353 2.27 15.12 -1.65
CA ARG A 353 1.34 14.00 -1.77
C ARG A 353 1.88 12.93 -2.70
N TYR A 354 1.52 11.69 -2.42
CA TYR A 354 1.66 10.60 -3.36
C TYR A 354 0.76 10.89 -4.57
N THR A 355 1.34 10.90 -5.77
CA THR A 355 0.60 11.09 -7.01
C THR A 355 1.04 10.07 -8.05
N ALA A 356 0.14 9.78 -8.99
CA ALA A 356 0.45 9.03 -10.20
C ALA A 356 0.88 9.94 -11.37
N GLU A 357 1.09 11.25 -11.12
CA GLU A 357 1.59 12.18 -12.12
C GLU A 357 2.92 11.67 -12.69
N ASN A 358 3.16 11.88 -13.99
CA ASN A 358 4.35 11.36 -14.65
C ASN A 358 4.66 12.08 -15.97
N SER A 359 5.79 11.74 -16.59
CA SER A 359 6.24 12.33 -17.86
C SER A 359 6.75 11.27 -18.83
N LEU A 360 6.70 11.60 -20.12
CA LEU A 360 7.32 10.82 -21.21
C LEU A 360 8.79 10.53 -20.93
N LYS A 361 9.50 11.53 -20.38
CA LYS A 361 10.92 11.43 -20.00
C LYS A 361 11.21 10.26 -19.06
N LEU A 362 10.21 9.82 -18.30
CA LEU A 362 10.32 8.80 -17.27
C LEU A 362 9.50 7.54 -17.61
N GLY A 363 9.17 7.36 -18.90
CA GLY A 363 8.54 6.16 -19.42
C GLY A 363 7.01 6.14 -19.31
N ALA A 364 6.37 7.25 -18.95
CA ALA A 364 4.93 7.37 -19.07
C ALA A 364 4.51 7.41 -20.55
N PRO A 365 3.27 7.03 -20.90
CA PRO A 365 2.77 7.14 -22.28
C PRO A 365 2.63 8.58 -22.78
N ARG A 366 2.48 9.56 -21.87
CA ARG A 366 2.40 11.00 -22.15
C ARG A 366 2.79 11.84 -20.93
N ASP A 367 2.98 13.13 -21.14
CA ASP A 367 3.15 14.09 -20.05
C ASP A 367 1.79 14.39 -19.41
N THR A 368 1.77 14.35 -18.09
CA THR A 368 0.66 14.84 -17.26
C THR A 368 0.73 16.37 -17.14
N ASP A 369 -0.30 17.01 -16.56
CA ASP A 369 -0.30 18.47 -16.35
C ASP A 369 0.76 18.91 -15.32
N HIS A 370 1.09 18.03 -14.36
CA HIS A 370 1.98 18.33 -13.25
C HIS A 370 3.05 17.24 -13.06
N PRO A 371 3.92 17.00 -14.06
CA PRO A 371 4.94 15.94 -13.98
C PRO A 371 5.94 16.16 -12.83
N GLU A 372 6.07 17.38 -12.34
CA GLU A 372 6.85 17.74 -11.15
C GLU A 372 6.28 17.17 -9.84
N LEU A 373 4.98 16.84 -9.80
CA LEU A 373 4.31 16.28 -8.62
C LEU A 373 4.43 14.76 -8.56
N ARG A 374 5.04 14.11 -9.55
CA ARG A 374 5.20 12.64 -9.57
C ARG A 374 5.80 12.12 -8.28
N GLN A 375 5.44 10.90 -7.92
CA GLN A 375 6.20 10.16 -6.91
C GLN A 375 7.56 9.71 -7.49
N PRO A 376 8.71 10.16 -6.94
CA PRO A 376 10.01 9.67 -7.39
C PRO A 376 10.17 8.17 -7.13
N LEU A 377 10.89 7.45 -8.00
CA LEU A 377 11.19 6.03 -7.80
C LEU A 377 12.40 5.84 -6.88
N ALA A 378 12.48 4.69 -6.20
CA ALA A 378 13.59 4.37 -5.31
C ALA A 378 14.95 4.44 -6.02
N LEU A 379 15.04 3.97 -7.27
CA LEU A 379 16.26 4.06 -8.08
C LEU A 379 16.60 5.50 -8.47
N ASP A 380 15.61 6.36 -8.72
CA ASP A 380 15.85 7.79 -9.02
C ASP A 380 16.48 8.48 -7.82
N ILE A 381 15.93 8.21 -6.63
CA ILE A 381 16.43 8.76 -5.37
C ILE A 381 17.82 8.21 -5.06
N TRP A 382 18.05 6.91 -5.22
CA TRP A 382 19.38 6.31 -5.07
C TRP A 382 20.41 7.01 -5.94
N ASN A 383 20.14 7.15 -7.25
CA ASN A 383 21.05 7.81 -8.19
C ASN A 383 21.29 9.27 -7.80
N SER A 384 20.24 10.01 -7.45
CA SER A 384 20.36 11.40 -6.99
C SER A 384 21.22 11.53 -5.72
N VAL A 385 21.06 10.61 -4.76
CA VAL A 385 21.86 10.62 -3.53
C VAL A 385 23.32 10.34 -3.86
N VAL A 386 23.61 9.28 -4.62
CA VAL A 386 24.97 8.91 -5.03
C VAL A 386 25.67 10.05 -5.78
N SER A 387 25.00 10.68 -6.74
CA SER A 387 25.55 11.83 -7.48
C SER A 387 25.82 13.06 -6.60
N SER A 388 25.16 13.18 -5.46
CA SER A 388 25.36 14.29 -4.50
C SER A 388 26.42 14.02 -3.42
N LEU A 389 26.99 12.81 -3.39
CA LEU A 389 27.99 12.44 -2.40
C LEU A 389 29.30 13.20 -2.63
N LYS A 390 29.96 13.60 -1.53
CA LYS A 390 31.33 14.09 -1.60
C LYS A 390 32.27 12.93 -1.96
N PRO A 391 33.37 13.16 -2.69
CA PRO A 391 34.36 12.12 -2.98
C PRO A 391 34.78 11.34 -1.72
N GLY A 392 34.78 10.01 -1.82
CA GLY A 392 35.11 9.11 -0.71
C GLY A 392 34.01 8.93 0.35
N SER A 393 32.88 9.64 0.25
CA SER A 393 31.73 9.39 1.13
C SER A 393 30.98 8.14 0.69
N LYS A 394 30.48 7.38 1.66
CA LYS A 394 29.63 6.21 1.45
C LYS A 394 28.34 6.32 2.25
N ILE A 395 27.36 5.52 1.86
CA ILE A 395 26.01 5.51 2.41
C ILE A 395 25.86 4.30 3.33
N THR A 396 25.30 4.51 4.53
CA THR A 396 24.78 3.43 5.36
C THR A 396 23.29 3.25 5.05
N ILE A 397 22.83 2.01 4.91
CA ILE A 397 21.43 1.71 4.63
C ILE A 397 20.84 0.96 5.82
N LEU A 398 19.70 1.42 6.34
CA LEU A 398 18.87 0.65 7.27
C LEU A 398 17.66 0.14 6.51
N THR A 399 17.43 -1.17 6.53
CA THR A 399 16.28 -1.80 5.90
C THR A 399 15.38 -2.42 6.99
N ASN A 400 14.19 -1.86 7.17
CA ASN A 400 13.16 -2.40 8.07
C ASN A 400 12.05 -3.17 7.34
N GLY A 401 12.03 -3.15 6.01
CA GLY A 401 11.11 -3.92 5.19
C GLY A 401 11.80 -5.06 4.42
N PRO A 402 11.08 -5.68 3.48
CA PRO A 402 11.66 -6.62 2.53
C PRO A 402 12.79 -5.99 1.73
N LEU A 403 13.79 -6.79 1.36
CA LEU A 403 15.03 -6.31 0.74
C LEU A 403 14.90 -5.96 -0.76
N THR A 404 13.67 -5.84 -1.27
CA THR A 404 13.35 -5.67 -2.70
C THR A 404 14.05 -4.44 -3.28
N ASN A 405 14.01 -3.29 -2.60
CA ASN A 405 14.63 -2.06 -3.09
C ASN A 405 16.15 -2.17 -3.17
N LEU A 406 16.79 -2.62 -2.10
CA LEU A 406 18.23 -2.81 -2.05
C LEU A 406 18.71 -3.84 -3.08
N ALA A 407 17.99 -4.95 -3.24
CA ALA A 407 18.31 -5.92 -4.28
C ALA A 407 18.18 -5.33 -5.69
N ASN A 408 17.13 -4.54 -5.98
CA ASN A 408 17.02 -3.85 -7.26
C ASN A 408 18.15 -2.84 -7.48
N ILE A 409 18.61 -2.13 -6.45
CA ILE A 409 19.77 -1.21 -6.53
C ILE A 409 21.05 -1.97 -6.90
N ILE A 410 21.32 -3.10 -6.22
CA ILE A 410 22.50 -3.94 -6.47
C ILE A 410 22.45 -4.56 -7.87
N LEU A 411 21.28 -5.06 -8.28
CA LEU A 411 21.10 -5.68 -9.61
C LEU A 411 21.15 -4.68 -10.76
N ALA A 412 20.73 -3.43 -10.52
CA ALA A 412 20.72 -2.38 -11.56
C ALA A 412 22.11 -1.75 -11.79
N ASN A 413 23.02 -1.84 -10.82
CA ASN A 413 24.35 -1.25 -10.92
C ASN A 413 25.40 -2.10 -10.20
N GLU A 414 26.26 -2.76 -10.97
CA GLU A 414 27.36 -3.62 -10.46
C GLU A 414 28.31 -2.89 -9.50
N THR A 415 28.41 -1.56 -9.61
CA THR A 415 29.26 -0.73 -8.72
C THR A 415 28.52 -0.18 -7.50
N ALA A 416 27.23 -0.49 -7.30
CA ALA A 416 26.43 0.04 -6.20
C ALA A 416 27.06 -0.25 -4.83
N SER A 417 27.65 -1.44 -4.65
CA SER A 417 28.34 -1.85 -3.43
C SER A 417 29.49 -0.91 -3.04
N HIS A 418 30.17 -0.27 -4.01
CA HIS A 418 31.26 0.68 -3.73
C HIS A 418 30.77 1.94 -2.99
N PHE A 419 29.50 2.32 -3.18
CA PHE A 419 28.89 3.48 -2.52
C PHE A 419 28.25 3.13 -1.18
N ILE A 420 28.17 1.84 -0.83
CA ILE A 420 27.55 1.36 0.40
C ILE A 420 28.65 1.06 1.43
N GLN A 421 28.50 1.61 2.63
CA GLN A 421 29.42 1.38 3.75
C GLN A 421 28.98 0.21 4.62
N ASP A 422 27.72 0.22 5.05
CA ASP A 422 27.13 -0.79 5.93
C ASP A 422 25.64 -0.91 5.58
N VAL A 423 25.10 -2.12 5.69
CA VAL A 423 23.66 -2.38 5.59
C VAL A 423 23.18 -3.00 6.89
N TYR A 424 22.29 -2.32 7.60
CA TYR A 424 21.60 -2.83 8.78
C TYR A 424 20.27 -3.44 8.33
N VAL A 425 20.12 -4.75 8.47
CA VAL A 425 18.92 -5.48 8.06
C VAL A 425 18.14 -5.90 9.28
N VAL A 426 16.95 -5.35 9.47
CA VAL A 426 16.00 -5.84 10.47
C VAL A 426 15.20 -6.97 9.87
N GLY A 427 15.63 -8.19 10.18
CA GLY A 427 14.99 -9.39 9.66
C GLY A 427 15.82 -10.63 9.86
N GLY A 428 15.29 -11.74 9.39
CA GLY A 428 15.89 -13.06 9.55
C GLY A 428 15.59 -13.70 10.90
N HIS A 429 15.50 -15.02 10.90
CA HIS A 429 15.30 -15.87 12.06
C HIS A 429 16.33 -17.00 12.04
N ILE A 430 17.39 -16.86 12.84
CA ILE A 430 18.39 -17.93 12.99
C ILE A 430 17.89 -18.89 14.06
N ASN A 431 17.38 -20.04 13.61
CA ASN A 431 16.83 -21.05 14.50
C ASN A 431 17.92 -21.69 15.38
N LEU A 432 17.90 -21.40 16.69
CA LEU A 432 18.82 -22.00 17.66
C LEU A 432 18.21 -23.23 18.36
N ASN A 433 16.87 -23.34 18.42
CA ASN A 433 16.15 -24.39 19.17
C ASN A 433 14.88 -24.84 18.41
N ILE A 434 14.55 -26.13 18.45
CA ILE A 434 13.41 -26.74 17.72
C ILE A 434 12.05 -26.03 17.98
N SER A 435 11.87 -25.42 19.15
CA SER A 435 10.64 -24.71 19.53
C SER A 435 10.58 -23.26 19.03
N ASP A 436 11.68 -22.67 18.57
CA ASP A 436 11.77 -21.26 18.20
C ASP A 436 11.29 -21.04 16.76
N ARG A 437 10.09 -20.45 16.65
CA ARG A 437 9.41 -20.24 15.37
C ARG A 437 9.67 -18.84 14.84
N GLY A 438 9.63 -18.71 13.52
CA GLY A 438 9.57 -17.42 12.83
C GLY A 438 8.30 -16.62 13.18
N ASN A 439 8.14 -15.45 12.56
CA ASN A 439 6.97 -14.57 12.74
C ASN A 439 6.07 -14.51 11.48
N VAL A 440 6.23 -15.41 10.51
CA VAL A 440 5.22 -15.62 9.46
C VAL A 440 4.04 -16.40 10.05
N PHE A 441 3.05 -15.71 10.61
CA PHE A 441 1.95 -16.34 11.37
C PHE A 441 0.70 -16.64 10.55
N THR A 442 0.53 -16.02 9.39
CA THR A 442 -0.62 -16.22 8.48
C THR A 442 -0.43 -17.40 7.52
N ILE A 443 0.81 -17.80 7.26
CA ILE A 443 1.16 -18.94 6.39
C ILE A 443 1.61 -20.12 7.26
N LEU A 444 0.64 -20.94 7.70
CA LEU A 444 0.87 -22.01 8.70
C LEU A 444 1.92 -23.07 8.31
N SER A 445 2.18 -23.22 7.00
CA SER A 445 3.17 -24.14 6.45
C SER A 445 4.61 -23.64 6.68
N ASN A 446 4.82 -22.34 6.81
CA ASN A 446 6.13 -21.74 7.05
C ASN A 446 6.29 -21.40 8.54
N ARG A 447 7.15 -22.14 9.23
CA ARG A 447 7.37 -21.98 10.68
C ARG A 447 8.71 -21.35 11.03
N TYR A 448 9.53 -21.05 10.03
CA TYR A 448 10.95 -20.79 10.22
C TYR A 448 11.38 -19.40 9.74
N ALA A 449 10.66 -18.82 8.78
CA ALA A 449 11.03 -17.53 8.23
C ALA A 449 10.66 -16.37 9.15
N GLU A 450 11.49 -15.34 9.09
CA GLU A 450 11.08 -14.00 9.51
C GLU A 450 10.36 -13.32 8.35
N LEU A 451 9.39 -12.46 8.65
CA LEU A 451 8.42 -11.92 7.71
C LEU A 451 9.07 -11.08 6.59
N ASN A 452 10.00 -10.18 6.89
CA ASN A 452 10.70 -9.40 5.85
C ASN A 452 11.48 -10.29 4.88
N MET A 453 12.10 -11.36 5.39
CA MET A 453 12.76 -12.37 4.55
C MET A 453 11.78 -13.20 3.74
N PHE A 454 10.59 -13.46 4.27
CA PHE A 454 9.54 -14.21 3.57
C PHE A 454 8.86 -13.39 2.47
N LEU A 455 8.70 -12.08 2.66
CA LEU A 455 7.98 -11.21 1.73
C LEU A 455 8.72 -11.00 0.39
N ASP A 456 10.05 -11.07 0.40
CA ASP A 456 10.86 -11.20 -0.81
C ASP A 456 12.12 -12.05 -0.56
N PRO A 457 11.98 -13.40 -0.58
CA PRO A 457 13.08 -14.32 -0.27
C PRO A 457 14.22 -14.22 -1.27
N LEU A 458 13.90 -13.95 -2.53
CA LEU A 458 14.89 -13.83 -3.58
C LEU A 458 15.71 -12.55 -3.39
N ALA A 459 15.07 -11.42 -3.08
CA ALA A 459 15.80 -10.21 -2.74
C ALA A 459 16.68 -10.40 -1.50
N ALA A 460 16.18 -11.08 -0.47
CA ALA A 460 16.96 -11.40 0.72
C ALA A 460 18.20 -12.23 0.41
N LYS A 461 18.06 -13.28 -0.42
CA LYS A 461 19.19 -14.08 -0.92
C LYS A 461 20.17 -13.21 -1.71
N THR A 462 19.68 -12.39 -2.65
CA THR A 462 20.50 -11.49 -3.46
C THR A 462 21.34 -10.54 -2.61
N VAL A 463 20.75 -9.91 -1.59
CA VAL A 463 21.48 -8.97 -0.72
C VAL A 463 22.51 -9.69 0.15
N LEU A 464 22.14 -10.80 0.80
CA LEU A 464 23.07 -11.52 1.69
C LEU A 464 24.23 -12.19 0.94
N ASP A 465 24.02 -12.57 -0.32
CA ASP A 465 25.07 -13.12 -1.20
C ASP A 465 25.92 -12.02 -1.89
N SER A 466 25.54 -10.74 -1.81
CA SER A 466 26.24 -9.63 -2.46
C SER A 466 27.48 -9.13 -1.70
N ASP A 467 28.25 -8.22 -2.29
CA ASP A 467 29.48 -7.67 -1.69
C ASP A 467 29.26 -6.60 -0.60
N VAL A 468 28.03 -6.23 -0.24
CA VAL A 468 27.76 -5.22 0.81
C VAL A 468 27.92 -5.74 2.24
N ASP A 469 28.54 -4.98 3.13
CA ASP A 469 28.73 -5.40 4.53
C ASP A 469 27.41 -5.37 5.32
N VAL A 470 26.87 -6.54 5.65
CA VAL A 470 25.56 -6.68 6.33
C VAL A 470 25.74 -6.86 7.84
N THR A 471 25.00 -6.06 8.60
CA THR A 471 24.67 -6.31 10.01
C THR A 471 23.22 -6.76 10.11
N LEU A 472 23.01 -8.03 10.47
CA LEU A 472 21.69 -8.62 10.63
C LEU A 472 21.19 -8.44 12.07
N ILE A 473 19.96 -7.94 12.21
CA ILE A 473 19.25 -7.75 13.48
C ILE A 473 18.12 -8.80 13.50
N PRO A 474 18.41 -10.03 13.97
CA PRO A 474 17.50 -11.16 13.82
C PRO A 474 16.30 -11.04 14.76
N LEU A 475 15.23 -11.76 14.42
CA LEU A 475 13.98 -11.85 15.18
C LEU A 475 14.20 -12.20 16.66
N GLY A 476 15.18 -13.05 16.96
CA GLY A 476 15.55 -13.39 18.34
C GLY A 476 16.03 -12.19 19.17
N ALA A 477 16.76 -11.25 18.55
CA ALA A 477 17.20 -10.01 19.20
C ALA A 477 16.04 -9.02 19.33
N GLN A 478 15.22 -8.90 18.28
CA GLN A 478 14.03 -8.05 18.26
C GLN A 478 13.04 -8.42 19.39
N ARG A 479 12.71 -9.71 19.53
CA ARG A 479 11.78 -10.22 20.56
C ARG A 479 12.20 -9.88 21.99
N ARG A 480 13.51 -9.72 22.27
CA ARG A 480 14.01 -9.40 23.61
C ARG A 480 13.67 -7.98 24.06
N ILE A 481 13.38 -7.08 23.11
CA ILE A 481 13.03 -5.68 23.41
C ILE A 481 11.55 -5.35 23.14
N SER A 482 10.74 -6.32 22.68
CA SER A 482 9.34 -6.09 22.31
C SER A 482 8.37 -6.07 23.50
N SER A 483 8.66 -5.28 24.55
CA SER A 483 7.77 -5.11 25.72
C SER A 483 7.01 -3.79 25.68
N PHE A 484 5.71 -3.83 25.33
CA PHE A 484 4.82 -2.66 25.40
C PHE A 484 4.79 -2.05 26.81
N SER A 485 4.73 -2.89 27.85
CA SER A 485 4.64 -2.43 29.25
C SER A 485 5.85 -1.61 29.64
N ASP A 486 7.05 -2.08 29.30
CA ASP A 486 8.29 -1.41 29.72
C ASP A 486 8.55 -0.15 28.91
N VAL A 487 8.34 -0.20 27.58
CA VAL A 487 8.47 0.98 26.71
C VAL A 487 7.48 2.07 27.13
N LEU A 488 6.20 1.74 27.34
CA LEU A 488 5.18 2.73 27.73
C LEU A 488 5.47 3.34 29.11
N LYS A 489 5.95 2.54 30.08
CA LYS A 489 6.36 3.06 31.40
C LYS A 489 7.52 4.04 31.32
N ARG A 490 8.46 3.85 30.39
CA ARG A 490 9.59 4.78 30.19
C ARG A 490 9.13 6.04 29.46
N LEU A 491 8.33 5.91 28.41
CA LEU A 491 7.74 7.05 27.69
C LEU A 491 6.86 7.93 28.58
N ASP A 492 6.11 7.34 29.52
CA ASP A 492 5.26 8.11 30.46
C ASP A 492 6.08 9.05 31.37
N LYS A 493 7.35 8.70 31.62
CA LYS A 493 8.30 9.50 32.43
C LYS A 493 9.15 10.46 31.62
N THR A 494 8.96 10.48 30.30
CA THR A 494 9.75 11.27 29.35
C THR A 494 9.11 12.64 29.12
N GLU A 495 9.92 13.66 28.80
CA GLU A 495 9.43 14.95 28.34
C GLU A 495 8.48 14.80 27.14
N ARG A 496 7.38 15.56 27.16
CA ARG A 496 6.28 15.38 26.21
C ARG A 496 6.46 16.25 24.98
N THR A 497 7.34 15.81 24.08
CA THR A 497 7.37 16.30 22.70
C THR A 497 6.14 15.80 21.92
N ALA A 498 5.80 16.47 20.81
CA ALA A 498 4.64 16.11 20.01
C ALA A 498 4.78 14.70 19.40
N GLU A 499 5.98 14.38 18.91
CA GLU A 499 6.34 13.08 18.37
C GLU A 499 6.43 11.98 19.43
N ALA A 500 6.95 12.26 20.64
CA ALA A 500 6.90 11.30 21.74
C ALA A 500 5.44 10.99 22.14
N LEU A 501 4.56 12.00 22.14
CA LEU A 501 3.14 11.81 22.41
C LEU A 501 2.45 10.99 21.31
N PHE A 502 2.82 11.20 20.03
CA PHE A 502 2.31 10.38 18.92
C PHE A 502 2.73 8.92 19.10
N VAL A 503 4.03 8.66 19.35
CA VAL A 503 4.57 7.31 19.58
C VAL A 503 3.89 6.66 20.79
N TYR A 504 3.74 7.37 21.90
CA TYR A 504 3.03 6.88 23.09
C TYR A 504 1.59 6.46 22.76
N ARG A 505 0.85 7.29 22.02
CA ARG A 505 -0.55 7.00 21.62
C ARG A 505 -0.63 5.79 20.68
N LEU A 506 0.26 5.71 19.70
CA LEU A 506 0.35 4.57 18.79
C LEU A 506 0.63 3.28 19.55
N LEU A 507 1.69 3.25 20.37
CA LEU A 507 2.03 2.06 21.17
C LEU A 507 0.95 1.68 22.18
N SER A 508 0.27 2.66 22.78
CA SER A 508 -0.86 2.42 23.69
C SER A 508 -2.03 1.76 22.94
N LEU A 509 -2.35 2.25 21.74
CA LEU A 509 -3.40 1.68 20.90
C LEU A 509 -3.05 0.25 20.47
N LEU A 510 -1.84 0.02 19.97
CA LEU A 510 -1.37 -1.32 19.57
C LEU A 510 -1.40 -2.30 20.77
N CYS A 511 -1.00 -1.84 21.96
CA CYS A 511 -1.09 -2.63 23.19
C CYS A 511 -2.54 -2.99 23.55
N GLN A 512 -3.47 -2.04 23.44
CA GLN A 512 -4.90 -2.27 23.69
C GLN A 512 -5.50 -3.23 22.66
N LEU A 513 -5.20 -3.05 21.38
CA LEU A 513 -5.65 -3.93 20.30
C LEU A 513 -5.17 -5.37 20.54
N LYS A 514 -3.88 -5.55 20.85
CA LYS A 514 -3.32 -6.87 21.19
C LYS A 514 -4.03 -7.56 22.37
N LYS A 515 -4.38 -6.81 23.41
CA LYS A 515 -5.08 -7.34 24.59
C LYS A 515 -6.53 -7.69 24.32
N ASN A 516 -7.21 -6.87 23.51
CA ASN A 516 -8.67 -6.93 23.38
C ASN A 516 -9.13 -7.75 22.16
N HIS A 517 -8.25 -7.99 21.18
CA HIS A 517 -8.63 -8.60 19.91
C HIS A 517 -7.59 -9.63 19.43
N ASN A 518 -8.02 -10.88 19.29
CA ASN A 518 -7.17 -11.99 18.84
C ASN A 518 -6.52 -11.77 17.46
N ARG A 519 -7.16 -10.97 16.59
CA ARG A 519 -6.64 -10.59 15.27
C ARG A 519 -5.38 -9.73 15.35
N TYR A 520 -5.10 -9.10 16.49
CA TYR A 520 -3.96 -8.21 16.72
C TYR A 520 -2.93 -8.83 17.69
N HIS A 521 -2.85 -10.17 17.78
CA HIS A 521 -1.91 -10.80 18.70
C HIS A 521 -0.43 -10.51 18.36
N HIS A 522 -0.15 -10.17 17.08
CA HIS A 522 1.18 -9.92 16.52
C HIS A 522 1.73 -8.50 16.70
N MET A 523 0.99 -7.57 17.32
CA MET A 523 1.37 -6.14 17.37
C MET A 523 2.76 -5.83 17.96
N ASP A 524 3.34 -6.76 18.73
CA ASP A 524 4.66 -6.62 19.33
C ASP A 524 5.83 -6.72 18.33
N ILE A 525 5.59 -7.22 17.11
CA ILE A 525 6.61 -7.22 16.04
C ILE A 525 7.10 -5.80 15.73
N PHE A 526 6.19 -4.82 15.73
CA PHE A 526 6.49 -3.42 15.40
C PHE A 526 7.43 -2.74 16.40
N LEU A 527 7.46 -3.20 17.66
CA LEU A 527 8.46 -2.73 18.63
C LEU A 527 9.86 -3.24 18.30
N GLY A 528 9.95 -4.47 17.79
CA GLY A 528 11.18 -5.12 17.36
C GLY A 528 11.89 -4.36 16.24
N GLU A 529 11.11 -3.79 15.33
CA GLU A 529 11.59 -3.05 14.14
C GLU A 529 12.39 -1.79 14.48
N VAL A 530 12.14 -1.20 15.65
CA VAL A 530 12.85 0.00 16.12
C VAL A 530 14.31 -0.30 16.47
N LEU A 531 14.64 -1.56 16.77
CA LEU A 531 15.98 -1.94 17.23
C LEU A 531 17.07 -1.61 16.21
N GLY A 532 16.78 -1.73 14.91
CA GLY A 532 17.77 -1.42 13.87
C GLY A 532 18.19 0.05 13.86
N ALA A 533 17.22 0.96 13.96
CA ALA A 533 17.48 2.39 14.07
C ALA A 533 18.29 2.72 15.35
N VAL A 534 17.94 2.09 16.48
CA VAL A 534 18.63 2.31 17.76
C VAL A 534 20.06 1.78 17.74
N ILE A 535 20.31 0.60 17.17
CA ILE A 535 21.66 0.02 17.07
C ILE A 535 22.53 0.80 16.07
N MET A 536 21.97 1.25 14.96
CA MET A 536 22.71 2.01 13.95
C MET A 536 23.09 3.41 14.46
N ALA A 537 22.19 4.08 15.16
CA ALA A 537 22.39 5.46 15.64
C ALA A 537 22.99 5.57 17.03
N GLY A 538 22.74 4.59 17.88
CA GLY A 538 22.97 4.66 19.32
C GLY A 538 24.44 4.56 19.70
N ASP A 539 24.74 5.07 20.89
CA ASP A 539 26.04 4.87 21.52
C ASP A 539 26.18 3.42 22.01
N HIS A 540 27.04 2.66 21.33
CA HIS A 540 27.32 1.26 21.67
C HIS A 540 27.91 1.09 23.08
N SER A 541 28.46 2.16 23.68
CA SER A 541 28.92 2.16 25.07
C SER A 541 27.77 1.91 26.06
N SER A 542 26.58 2.43 25.75
CA SER A 542 25.40 2.34 26.62
C SER A 542 24.59 1.08 26.34
N LEU A 543 24.38 0.74 25.07
CA LEU A 543 23.57 -0.41 24.66
C LEU A 543 24.27 -1.76 24.87
N LYS A 544 25.61 -1.75 24.91
CA LYS A 544 26.49 -2.92 25.02
C LYS A 544 26.07 -4.08 24.09
N PRO A 545 25.85 -3.84 22.79
CA PRO A 545 25.44 -4.88 21.88
C PRO A 545 26.55 -5.92 21.71
N THR A 546 26.19 -7.20 21.70
CA THR A 546 27.12 -8.28 21.36
C THR A 546 26.87 -8.75 19.94
N PHE A 547 27.95 -8.94 19.19
CA PHE A 547 27.90 -9.38 17.81
C PHE A 547 28.73 -10.63 17.60
N SER A 548 28.27 -11.48 16.69
CA SER A 548 29.06 -12.56 16.12
C SER A 548 29.19 -12.37 14.61
N ILE A 549 30.18 -13.00 13.98
CA ILE A 549 30.32 -13.01 12.53
C ILE A 549 30.05 -14.44 12.08
N LYS A 550 29.03 -14.65 11.25
CA LYS A 550 28.60 -15.99 10.82
C LYS A 550 28.27 -16.00 9.33
N PRO A 551 28.58 -17.09 8.60
CA PRO A 551 28.11 -17.27 7.23
C PRO A 551 26.59 -17.51 7.22
N VAL A 552 25.82 -16.54 6.76
CA VAL A 552 24.34 -16.62 6.74
C VAL A 552 23.85 -16.83 5.31
N LYS A 553 22.84 -17.69 5.13
CA LYS A 553 22.16 -17.96 3.86
C LYS A 553 20.65 -17.85 4.00
N VAL A 554 19.97 -17.60 2.88
CA VAL A 554 18.50 -17.58 2.78
C VAL A 554 18.01 -18.66 1.82
N PHE A 555 16.97 -19.40 2.22
CA PHE A 555 16.25 -20.30 1.32
C PHE A 555 15.26 -19.50 0.47
N ALA A 556 15.38 -19.59 -0.86
CA ALA A 556 14.56 -18.84 -1.83
C ALA A 556 14.39 -19.63 -3.14
N GLU A 557 13.80 -20.82 -3.06
CA GLU A 557 13.63 -21.75 -4.19
C GLU A 557 12.17 -21.80 -4.66
N GLY A 558 11.33 -20.89 -4.16
CA GLY A 558 9.91 -20.84 -4.50
C GLY A 558 9.07 -21.85 -3.70
N VAL A 559 9.58 -22.40 -2.61
CA VAL A 559 8.84 -23.33 -1.75
C VAL A 559 8.31 -22.56 -0.55
N GLU A 560 7.03 -22.17 -0.58
CA GLU A 560 6.40 -21.29 0.41
C GLU A 560 6.63 -21.72 1.88
N SER A 561 6.67 -23.03 2.16
CA SER A 561 6.89 -23.55 3.52
C SER A 561 8.32 -23.37 4.06
N LYS A 562 9.28 -23.01 3.21
CA LYS A 562 10.71 -22.84 3.54
C LYS A 562 11.29 -21.50 3.09
N ASP A 563 10.69 -20.85 2.11
CA ASP A 563 11.14 -19.57 1.60
C ASP A 563 11.26 -18.53 2.72
N GLY A 564 12.32 -17.72 2.67
CA GLY A 564 12.67 -16.74 3.71
C GLY A 564 13.35 -17.36 4.94
N TYR A 565 13.54 -18.68 5.00
CA TYR A 565 14.29 -19.32 6.08
C TYR A 565 15.76 -18.93 6.02
N THR A 566 16.23 -18.25 7.06
CA THR A 566 17.63 -17.87 7.23
C THR A 566 18.37 -18.87 8.11
N TYR A 567 19.55 -19.33 7.69
CA TYR A 567 20.33 -20.32 8.43
C TYR A 567 21.83 -20.05 8.34
N ILE A 568 22.57 -20.58 9.30
CA ILE A 568 24.04 -20.53 9.29
C ILE A 568 24.54 -21.64 8.36
N GLY A 569 25.24 -21.27 7.30
CA GLY A 569 25.84 -22.19 6.34
C GLY A 569 27.25 -22.63 6.73
N ASN A 570 27.78 -23.65 6.05
CA ASN A 570 29.20 -24.03 6.18
C ASN A 570 30.11 -23.20 5.24
N THR A 571 29.50 -22.54 4.25
CA THR A 571 30.14 -21.71 3.23
C THR A 571 29.22 -20.53 2.93
N GLY A 572 29.76 -19.39 2.49
CA GLY A 572 28.99 -18.19 2.15
C GLY A 572 29.61 -16.93 2.75
N LYS A 573 28.98 -15.79 2.48
CA LYS A 573 29.44 -14.50 2.99
C LYS A 573 29.20 -14.40 4.50
N SER A 574 30.23 -13.95 5.20
CA SER A 574 30.16 -13.63 6.62
C SER A 574 29.33 -12.37 6.86
N VAL A 575 28.29 -12.51 7.68
CA VAL A 575 27.38 -11.44 8.10
C VAL A 575 27.58 -11.17 9.59
N LYS A 576 27.56 -9.90 9.99
CA LYS A 576 27.62 -9.51 11.41
C LYS A 576 26.24 -9.69 12.03
N LEU A 577 26.08 -10.63 12.95
CA LEU A 577 24.82 -10.98 13.59
C LEU A 577 24.73 -10.33 14.98
N LEU A 578 23.66 -9.58 15.25
CA LEU A 578 23.35 -9.10 16.60
C LEU A 578 22.86 -10.26 17.46
N GLU A 579 23.59 -10.59 18.53
CA GLU A 579 23.28 -11.70 19.43
C GLU A 579 22.45 -11.23 20.64
N SER A 580 22.83 -10.10 21.23
CA SER A 580 22.10 -9.52 22.36
C SER A 580 22.28 -8.02 22.49
N VAL A 581 21.31 -7.39 23.13
CA VAL A 581 21.30 -6.00 23.58
C VAL A 581 20.68 -5.96 24.98
N ASP A 582 21.09 -5.03 25.84
CA ASP A 582 20.42 -4.81 27.12
C ASP A 582 19.04 -4.14 26.90
N PRO A 583 17.92 -4.81 27.22
CA PRO A 583 16.59 -4.25 27.01
C PRO A 583 16.34 -2.96 27.80
N TRP A 584 16.90 -2.84 29.02
CA TRP A 584 16.69 -1.64 29.83
C TRP A 584 17.42 -0.44 29.26
N ALA A 585 18.67 -0.63 28.83
CA ALA A 585 19.43 0.39 28.13
C ALA A 585 18.73 0.82 26.84
N PHE A 586 18.14 -0.12 26.10
CA PHE A 586 17.32 0.17 24.92
C PHE A 586 16.11 1.04 25.26
N TYR A 587 15.30 0.67 26.27
CA TYR A 587 14.11 1.45 26.64
C TYR A 587 14.45 2.87 27.11
N ASP A 588 15.53 3.00 27.89
CA ASP A 588 15.98 4.30 28.39
C ASP A 588 16.51 5.18 27.26
N LEU A 589 17.34 4.64 26.36
CA LEU A 589 17.84 5.39 25.20
C LEU A 589 16.70 5.80 24.26
N PHE A 590 15.82 4.86 23.91
CA PHE A 590 14.70 5.10 23.01
C PHE A 590 13.78 6.21 23.53
N SER A 591 13.36 6.10 24.79
CA SER A 591 12.47 7.09 25.41
C SER A 591 13.15 8.45 25.58
N HIS A 592 14.38 8.50 26.09
CA HIS A 592 15.14 9.73 26.24
C HIS A 592 15.33 10.47 24.90
N GLN A 593 15.64 9.73 23.82
CA GLN A 593 15.83 10.32 22.50
C GLN A 593 14.53 10.95 21.96
N LEU A 594 13.38 10.29 22.16
CA LEU A 594 12.08 10.85 21.75
C LEU A 594 11.69 12.10 22.55
N GLY A 595 12.05 12.16 23.83
CA GLY A 595 11.82 13.32 24.69
C GLY A 595 12.71 14.53 24.40
N ASN A 596 13.85 14.34 23.75
CA ASN A 596 14.86 15.40 23.61
C ASN A 596 14.40 16.57 22.73
N GLU A 597 14.20 17.76 23.29
CA GLU A 597 13.64 18.91 22.54
C GLU A 597 14.55 19.51 21.45
N LYS A 598 15.85 19.17 21.38
CA LYS A 598 16.81 19.78 20.42
C LYS A 598 16.42 19.61 18.96
N GLN A 599 15.74 18.51 18.63
CA GLN A 599 15.20 18.22 17.30
C GLN A 599 13.77 17.75 17.45
N SER A 600 12.85 18.67 17.76
CA SER A 600 11.42 18.36 17.91
C SER A 600 10.60 18.89 16.74
N ALA A 601 9.32 18.51 16.71
CA ALA A 601 8.40 18.93 15.68
C ALA A 601 8.34 20.47 15.54
N VAL A 602 8.39 20.98 14.31
CA VAL A 602 8.14 22.40 14.00
C VAL A 602 6.66 22.72 14.01
N ILE A 603 5.83 21.70 13.87
CA ILE A 603 4.38 21.74 13.95
C ILE A 603 3.86 20.40 14.49
N GLY A 604 3.35 20.39 15.72
CA GLY A 604 3.14 19.16 16.48
C GLY A 604 1.87 18.39 16.16
N SER A 605 0.88 18.99 15.47
CA SER A 605 -0.37 18.29 15.13
C SER A 605 -1.19 18.99 14.04
N PHE A 606 -2.16 18.28 13.47
CA PHE A 606 -3.15 18.88 12.58
C PHE A 606 -3.99 19.97 13.26
N ASN A 607 -4.27 19.83 14.56
CA ASN A 607 -5.03 20.84 15.31
C ASN A 607 -4.23 22.14 15.47
N GLU A 608 -2.92 22.03 15.70
CA GLU A 608 -2.02 23.18 15.69
C GLU A 608 -1.97 23.83 14.31
N GLN A 609 -1.84 23.03 13.25
CA GLN A 609 -1.84 23.51 11.87
C GLN A 609 -3.13 24.26 11.49
N LYS A 610 -4.29 23.72 11.84
CA LYS A 610 -5.57 24.41 11.63
C LYS A 610 -5.64 25.75 12.36
N ARG A 611 -5.12 25.83 13.59
CA ARG A 611 -5.06 27.10 14.34
C ARG A 611 -4.20 28.10 13.57
N MET A 612 -3.01 27.69 13.12
CA MET A 612 -2.12 28.55 12.31
C MET A 612 -2.81 29.08 11.05
N TRP A 613 -3.60 28.25 10.35
CA TRP A 613 -4.33 28.71 9.16
C TRP A 613 -5.60 29.53 9.45
N SER A 614 -6.09 29.51 10.69
CA SER A 614 -7.29 30.26 11.11
C SER A 614 -6.97 31.62 11.71
N THR A 615 -5.76 31.80 12.25
CA THR A 615 -5.34 33.02 12.95
C THR A 615 -4.23 33.75 12.20
N PRO A 616 -4.23 35.10 12.14
CA PRO A 616 -3.11 35.85 11.59
C PRO A 616 -1.84 35.55 12.41
N SER A 617 -0.71 35.37 11.73
CA SER A 617 0.57 35.09 12.39
C SER A 617 1.01 36.30 13.23
N ASN A 618 1.08 36.13 14.56
CA ASN A 618 1.80 37.05 15.45
C ASN A 618 3.32 36.77 15.48
N ARG A 619 3.82 35.81 14.69
CA ARG A 619 5.27 35.61 14.55
C ARG A 619 5.80 36.73 13.67
N THR A 620 6.40 37.74 14.30
CA THR A 620 7.44 38.54 13.66
C THR A 620 8.41 37.56 13.02
N GLU A 621 8.52 37.62 11.69
CA GLU A 621 9.58 36.94 10.95
C GLU A 621 10.91 37.46 11.46
N SER A 622 11.49 36.79 12.47
CA SER A 622 12.89 36.93 12.77
C SER A 622 13.64 36.25 11.62
N SER A 623 13.98 37.05 10.62
CA SER A 623 15.00 36.71 9.63
C SER A 623 16.30 36.32 10.35
N SER A 624 16.64 35.04 10.32
CA SER A 624 17.98 34.54 10.64
C SER A 624 18.24 33.26 9.88
#